data_AF-W4B3H6-F1
#
_entry.id   AF-W4B3H6-F1
#
_cell.length_a   1.000
_cell.length_b   1.000
_cell.length_c   1.000
_cell.angle_alpha   90.00
_cell.angle_beta   90.00
_cell.angle_gamma   90.00
#
_symmetry.space_group_name_H-M   'P 1'
#
loop_
_entity.id
_entity.type
_entity.pdbx_description
1 polymer ?
#
loop_
_entity_poly.entity_id
_entity_poly.type
_entity_poly.pdbx_seq_one_letter_code
_entity_poly.pdbx_strand_id
1 'polypeptide(L)'
;MRKHQWFAALLSLICTGLGMFYIGTPGMIIGGVLLMALQGAALYIFFITLGFLGLIIGPLVIVLHIVGLIIPIVYFNYRSPKKPMFDEKRRRQLSSPWKIILRTLIGLALFAGSIYGGYTWGSSPFMKTAAEKRVVQEAAESYLEQKYSEPFKVTEVSYTWAVSSYNLRAHSEQAPDLEFTLNSDDGSPPTLSNDTYLNLLWGKQLEEQLKPLLDELYPNQAFAQAYVFSDSETLERNYNSLGQGADGAVRQNVSLIVFADLTAANLPEEQERVLELIRKLPSVTVKGETDLQINYYPSDLNTPDTAKKIGQDFDYMRGLPSTHFFREFDISKMASADDIEIREM
;
A
#
# COMPACT_ATOMS: atom_id res chain seq x y z
N MET A 1 -26.62 -44.22 3.94
CA MET A 1 -25.52 -44.26 2.95
C MET A 1 -25.47 -43.05 2.03
N ARG A 2 -26.53 -42.69 1.27
CA ARG A 2 -26.53 -41.50 0.39
C ARG A 2 -26.18 -40.19 1.11
N LYS A 3 -26.68 -39.95 2.33
CA LYS A 3 -26.35 -38.76 3.13
C LYS A 3 -24.84 -38.64 3.41
N HIS A 4 -24.18 -39.73 3.80
CA HIS A 4 -22.74 -39.76 4.05
C HIS A 4 -21.90 -39.53 2.79
N GLN A 5 -22.37 -40.02 1.64
CA GLN A 5 -21.74 -39.76 0.35
C GLN A 5 -21.76 -38.27 0.00
N TRP A 6 -22.93 -37.63 0.09
CA TRP A 6 -23.07 -36.19 -0.15
C TRP A 6 -22.20 -35.37 0.80
N PHE A 7 -22.19 -35.72 2.09
CA PHE A 7 -21.40 -35.00 3.09
C PHE A 7 -19.89 -35.16 2.87
N ALA A 8 -19.43 -36.38 2.54
CA ALA A 8 -18.02 -36.60 2.24
C ALA A 8 -17.58 -35.87 0.97
N ALA A 9 -18.41 -35.87 -0.07
CA ALA A 9 -18.14 -35.12 -1.30
C ALA A 9 -18.10 -33.60 -1.05
N LEU A 10 -19.06 -33.07 -0.28
CA LEU A 10 -19.08 -31.66 0.12
C LEU A 10 -17.82 -31.27 0.90
N LEU A 11 -17.41 -32.10 1.87
CA LEU A 11 -16.19 -31.85 2.64
C LEU A 11 -14.95 -31.86 1.74
N SER A 12 -14.85 -32.81 0.79
CA SER A 12 -13.74 -32.84 -0.17
C SER A 12 -13.76 -31.70 -1.19
N LEU A 13 -14.93 -31.14 -1.50
CA LEU A 13 -15.07 -29.97 -2.36
C LEU A 13 -14.56 -28.69 -1.68
N ILE A 14 -14.74 -28.58 -0.37
CA ILE A 14 -14.30 -27.41 0.40
C ILE A 14 -12.83 -27.55 0.78
N CYS A 15 -12.40 -28.74 1.21
CA CYS A 15 -11.03 -28.99 1.65
C CYS A 15 -10.52 -30.31 1.07
N THR A 16 -9.42 -30.25 0.32
CA THR A 16 -8.80 -31.45 -0.29
C THR A 16 -8.57 -32.54 0.75
N GLY A 17 -9.05 -33.75 0.47
CA GLY A 17 -8.84 -34.92 1.33
C GLY A 17 -9.73 -34.97 2.58
N LEU A 18 -10.52 -33.94 2.89
CA LEU A 18 -11.34 -33.90 4.11
C LEU A 18 -12.50 -34.92 4.07
N GLY A 19 -13.07 -35.19 2.90
CA GLY A 19 -14.03 -36.29 2.72
C GLY A 19 -13.43 -37.67 3.00
N MET A 20 -12.11 -37.84 2.86
CA MET A 20 -11.42 -39.07 3.20
C MET A 20 -11.24 -39.24 4.71
N PHE A 21 -10.95 -38.15 5.43
CA PHE A 21 -11.02 -38.12 6.88
C PHE A 21 -12.44 -38.41 7.37
N TYR A 22 -13.46 -37.84 6.74
CA TYR A 22 -14.85 -38.13 7.04
C TYR A 22 -15.18 -39.62 6.91
N ILE A 23 -14.58 -40.36 5.98
CA ILE A 23 -14.72 -41.82 5.84
C ILE A 23 -13.92 -42.56 6.93
N GLY A 24 -12.68 -42.13 7.15
CA GLY A 24 -11.88 -42.48 8.32
C GLY A 24 -11.34 -43.90 8.40
N THR A 25 -11.26 -44.64 7.29
CA THR A 25 -10.46 -45.87 7.23
C THR A 25 -8.97 -45.50 7.21
N PRO A 26 -8.06 -46.37 7.70
CA PRO A 26 -6.62 -46.06 7.71
C PRO A 26 -6.09 -45.61 6.35
N GLY A 27 -6.44 -46.32 5.26
CA GLY A 27 -6.04 -45.93 3.91
C GLY A 27 -6.61 -44.59 3.43
N MET A 28 -7.84 -44.24 3.83
CA MET A 28 -8.45 -42.95 3.47
C MET A 28 -7.84 -41.80 4.27
N ILE A 29 -7.50 -42.02 5.55
CA ILE A 29 -6.79 -41.03 6.36
C ILE A 29 -5.40 -40.79 5.75
N ILE A 30 -4.64 -41.85 5.45
CA ILE A 30 -3.32 -41.73 4.82
C ILE A 30 -3.41 -41.00 3.47
N GLY A 31 -4.36 -41.37 2.62
CA GLY A 31 -4.59 -40.68 1.35
C GLY A 31 -4.97 -39.21 1.52
N GLY A 32 -5.82 -38.89 2.50
CA GLY A 32 -6.17 -37.52 2.87
C GLY A 32 -4.95 -36.70 3.29
N VAL A 33 -4.13 -37.24 4.20
CA VAL A 33 -2.88 -36.61 4.65
C VAL A 33 -1.94 -36.35 3.47
N LEU A 34 -1.75 -37.33 2.58
CA LEU A 34 -0.87 -37.20 1.42
C LEU A 34 -1.33 -36.08 0.48
N LEU A 35 -2.63 -35.99 0.18
CA LEU A 35 -3.13 -34.91 -0.68
C LEU A 35 -2.98 -33.53 -0.03
N MET A 36 -3.24 -33.41 1.28
CA MET A 36 -3.04 -32.16 2.01
C MET A 36 -1.56 -31.75 2.03
N ALA A 37 -0.65 -32.71 2.26
CA ALA A 37 0.79 -32.47 2.23
C ALA A 37 1.27 -32.02 0.84
N LEU A 38 0.81 -32.68 -0.23
CA LEU A 38 1.13 -32.29 -1.61
C LEU A 38 0.59 -30.90 -1.95
N GLN A 39 -0.59 -30.53 -1.44
CA GLN A 39 -1.13 -29.19 -1.63
C GLN A 39 -0.32 -28.13 -0.87
N GLY A 40 0.08 -28.41 0.38
CA GLY A 40 0.98 -27.53 1.13
C GLY A 40 2.33 -27.36 0.44
N ALA A 41 2.91 -28.44 -0.09
CA ALA A 41 4.15 -28.40 -0.87
C ALA A 41 3.99 -27.60 -2.18
N ALA A 42 2.86 -27.76 -2.88
CA ALA A 42 2.55 -26.98 -4.07
C ALA A 42 2.47 -25.47 -3.76
N LEU A 43 1.84 -25.08 -2.65
CA LEU A 43 1.82 -23.69 -2.19
C LEU A 43 3.20 -23.18 -1.80
N TYR A 44 3.99 -23.99 -1.10
CA TYR A 44 5.39 -23.65 -0.79
C TYR A 44 6.17 -23.33 -2.06
N ILE A 45 6.09 -24.19 -3.09
CA ILE A 45 6.77 -23.96 -4.36
C ILE A 45 6.21 -22.72 -5.07
N PHE A 46 4.89 -22.51 -5.01
CA PHE A 46 4.26 -21.31 -5.58
C PHE A 46 4.83 -20.03 -4.96
N PHE A 47 4.87 -19.93 -3.63
CA PHE A 47 5.38 -18.75 -2.95
C PHE A 47 6.89 -18.59 -3.09
N ILE A 48 7.69 -19.67 -3.00
CA ILE A 48 9.15 -19.58 -3.15
C ILE A 48 9.59 -19.18 -4.57
N THR A 49 8.71 -19.37 -5.55
CA THR A 49 8.90 -18.92 -6.94
C THR A 49 8.13 -17.65 -7.26
N LEU A 50 7.52 -17.00 -6.25
CA LEU A 50 6.71 -15.79 -6.39
C LEU A 50 5.62 -15.91 -7.45
N GLY A 51 5.08 -17.12 -7.62
CA GLY A 51 4.05 -17.44 -8.59
C GLY A 51 4.53 -17.66 -10.02
N PHE A 52 5.84 -17.60 -10.32
CA PHE A 52 6.38 -17.88 -11.65
C PHE A 52 5.95 -19.26 -12.19
N LEU A 53 5.96 -20.28 -11.32
CA LEU A 53 5.49 -21.62 -11.66
C LEU A 53 3.97 -21.79 -11.54
N GLY A 54 3.21 -20.72 -11.32
CA GLY A 54 1.76 -20.75 -11.12
C GLY A 54 0.98 -21.42 -12.24
N LEU A 55 1.44 -21.28 -13.50
CA LEU A 55 0.82 -21.93 -14.66
C LEU A 55 0.96 -23.47 -14.65
N ILE A 56 1.97 -24.00 -13.96
CA ILE A 56 2.18 -25.46 -13.81
C ILE A 56 1.55 -25.94 -12.50
N ILE A 57 1.75 -25.19 -11.42
CA ILE A 57 1.29 -25.54 -10.07
C ILE A 57 -0.22 -25.45 -9.95
N GLY A 58 -0.85 -24.43 -10.55
CA GLY A 58 -2.30 -24.22 -10.50
C GLY A 58 -3.09 -25.44 -11.01
N PRO A 59 -2.85 -25.90 -12.25
CA PRO A 59 -3.46 -27.13 -12.76
C PRO A 59 -3.18 -28.36 -11.89
N LEU A 60 -1.95 -28.50 -11.37
CA LEU A 60 -1.59 -29.62 -10.49
C LEU A 60 -2.40 -29.62 -9.19
N VAL A 61 -2.56 -28.48 -8.53
CA VAL A 61 -3.39 -28.33 -7.32
C VAL A 61 -4.85 -28.64 -7.63
N ILE A 62 -5.37 -28.19 -8.77
CA ILE A 62 -6.73 -28.52 -9.22
C ILE A 62 -6.88 -30.04 -9.42
N VAL A 63 -5.93 -30.70 -10.06
CA VAL A 63 -5.94 -32.16 -10.24
C VAL A 63 -5.92 -32.89 -8.89
N LEU A 64 -5.06 -32.48 -7.95
CA LEU A 64 -5.02 -33.05 -6.59
C LEU A 64 -6.36 -32.87 -5.87
N HIS A 65 -6.98 -31.70 -6.01
CA HIS A 65 -8.29 -31.39 -5.44
C HIS A 65 -9.40 -32.27 -6.03
N ILE A 66 -9.42 -32.42 -7.36
CA ILE A 66 -10.36 -33.30 -8.09
C ILE A 66 -10.18 -34.76 -7.66
N VAL A 67 -8.93 -35.25 -7.54
CA VAL A 67 -8.65 -36.60 -7.03
C VAL A 67 -9.21 -36.76 -5.60
N GLY A 68 -9.01 -35.76 -4.75
CA GLY A 68 -9.56 -35.72 -3.40
C GLY A 68 -11.09 -35.74 -3.31
N LEU A 69 -11.77 -35.25 -4.35
CA LEU A 69 -13.23 -35.29 -4.51
C LEU A 69 -13.72 -36.63 -5.07
N ILE A 70 -13.05 -37.17 -6.09
CA ILE A 70 -13.45 -38.41 -6.77
C ILE A 70 -13.32 -39.62 -5.83
N ILE A 71 -12.25 -39.69 -5.02
CA ILE A 71 -11.98 -40.86 -4.17
C ILE A 71 -13.15 -41.16 -3.19
N PRO A 72 -13.69 -40.20 -2.41
CA PRO A 72 -14.88 -40.43 -1.58
C PRO A 72 -16.12 -40.86 -2.38
N ILE A 73 -16.36 -40.25 -3.56
CA ILE A 73 -17.51 -40.58 -4.40
C ILE A 73 -17.42 -42.03 -4.87
N VAL A 74 -16.26 -42.44 -5.39
CA VAL A 74 -15.99 -43.82 -5.82
C VAL A 74 -16.09 -44.78 -4.65
N TYR A 75 -15.55 -44.41 -3.48
CA TYR A 75 -15.65 -45.23 -2.27
C TYR A 75 -17.11 -45.60 -1.95
N PHE A 76 -18.03 -44.63 -1.97
CA PHE A 76 -19.44 -44.87 -1.66
C PHE A 76 -20.23 -45.54 -2.80
N ASN A 77 -19.86 -45.31 -4.05
CA ASN A 77 -20.50 -45.92 -5.22
C ASN A 77 -20.05 -47.37 -5.47
N TYR A 78 -18.84 -47.73 -5.06
CA TYR A 78 -18.35 -49.10 -5.16
C TYR A 78 -19.14 -50.01 -4.19
N ARG A 79 -19.96 -50.90 -4.75
CA ARG A 79 -20.62 -52.01 -4.06
C ARG A 79 -20.17 -53.32 -4.70
N SER A 80 -19.54 -54.18 -3.92
CA SER A 80 -19.22 -55.53 -4.37
C SER A 80 -20.27 -56.50 -3.83
N PRO A 81 -21.21 -56.99 -4.67
CA PRO A 81 -22.22 -57.96 -4.23
C PRO A 81 -21.59 -59.26 -3.71
N LYS A 82 -20.31 -59.52 -4.01
CA LYS A 82 -19.55 -60.68 -3.55
C LYS A 82 -18.87 -60.50 -2.17
N LYS A 83 -18.98 -59.34 -1.52
CA LYS A 83 -18.27 -59.03 -0.25
C LYS A 83 -19.13 -58.24 0.76
N PRO A 84 -20.23 -58.81 1.30
CA PRO A 84 -21.15 -58.11 2.21
C PRO A 84 -20.50 -57.61 3.51
N MET A 85 -19.45 -58.29 3.97
CA MET A 85 -18.69 -57.91 5.18
C MET A 85 -18.06 -56.51 5.08
N PHE A 86 -17.70 -56.05 3.86
CA PHE A 86 -17.13 -54.71 3.67
C PHE A 86 -18.19 -53.60 3.83
N ASP A 87 -19.41 -53.84 3.37
CA ASP A 87 -20.52 -52.91 3.52
C ASP A 87 -20.94 -52.78 4.99
N GLU A 88 -20.90 -53.88 5.74
CA GLU A 88 -21.18 -53.87 7.18
C GLU A 88 -20.09 -53.12 7.97
N LYS A 89 -18.81 -53.35 7.65
CA LYS A 89 -17.68 -52.63 8.26
C LYS A 89 -17.79 -51.12 8.01
N ARG A 90 -18.16 -50.71 6.80
CA ARG A 90 -18.40 -49.31 6.42
C ARG A 90 -19.54 -48.68 7.23
N ARG A 91 -20.65 -49.41 7.42
CA ARG A 91 -21.79 -48.93 8.24
C ARG A 91 -21.38 -48.72 9.70
N ARG A 92 -20.67 -49.69 10.31
CA ARG A 92 -20.17 -49.59 11.70
C ARG A 92 -19.18 -48.44 11.87
N GLN A 93 -18.38 -48.15 10.85
CA GLN A 93 -17.42 -47.04 10.88
C GLN A 93 -18.06 -45.66 10.78
N LEU A 94 -19.26 -45.56 10.19
CA LEU A 94 -20.02 -44.33 10.04
C LEU A 94 -21.15 -44.20 11.08
N SER A 95 -21.34 -45.20 11.95
CA SER A 95 -22.40 -45.20 12.96
C SER A 95 -22.04 -44.43 14.24
N SER A 96 -20.80 -43.94 14.37
CA SER A 96 -20.35 -43.19 15.55
C SER A 96 -20.10 -41.72 15.19
N PRO A 97 -21.08 -40.83 15.42
CA PRO A 97 -20.98 -39.40 15.08
C PRO A 97 -19.76 -38.73 15.71
N TRP A 98 -19.45 -39.05 16.96
CA TRP A 98 -18.29 -38.49 17.67
C TRP A 98 -16.96 -38.80 16.98
N LYS A 99 -16.75 -40.06 16.55
CA LYS A 99 -15.54 -40.45 15.80
C LYS A 99 -15.43 -39.73 14.47
N ILE A 100 -16.56 -39.44 13.81
CA ILE A 100 -16.62 -38.67 12.55
C ILE A 100 -16.22 -37.22 12.81
N ILE A 101 -16.76 -36.60 13.85
CA ILE A 101 -16.46 -35.21 14.22
C ILE A 101 -14.96 -35.08 14.51
N LEU A 102 -14.43 -35.92 15.41
CA LEU A 102 -13.03 -35.88 15.82
C LEU A 102 -12.06 -35.98 14.64
N ARG A 103 -12.24 -36.99 13.77
CA ARG A 103 -11.35 -37.16 12.60
C ARG A 103 -11.50 -36.03 11.57
N THR A 104 -12.70 -35.46 11.43
CA THR A 104 -12.91 -34.34 10.51
C THR A 104 -12.21 -33.08 11.04
N LEU A 105 -12.27 -32.83 12.35
CA LEU A 105 -11.53 -31.74 12.99
C LEU A 105 -10.02 -31.91 12.84
N ILE A 106 -9.50 -33.14 13.02
CA ILE A 106 -8.09 -33.45 12.77
C ILE A 106 -7.72 -33.16 11.31
N GLY A 107 -8.53 -33.62 10.36
CA GLY A 107 -8.30 -33.36 8.93
C GLY A 107 -8.33 -31.86 8.60
N LEU A 108 -9.24 -31.09 9.21
CA LEU A 108 -9.32 -29.64 9.03
C LEU A 108 -8.07 -28.94 9.59
N ALA A 109 -7.62 -29.34 10.78
CA ALA A 109 -6.42 -28.79 11.40
C ALA A 109 -5.17 -29.08 10.56
N LEU A 110 -5.05 -30.30 10.01
CA LEU A 110 -3.96 -30.68 9.10
C LEU A 110 -4.01 -29.89 7.80
N PHE A 111 -5.19 -29.72 7.22
CA PHE A 111 -5.37 -28.89 6.03
C PHE A 111 -4.95 -27.44 6.30
N ALA A 112 -5.50 -26.80 7.33
CA ALA A 112 -5.14 -25.44 7.71
C ALA A 112 -3.63 -25.29 7.99
N GLY A 113 -3.04 -26.25 8.72
CA GLY A 113 -1.60 -26.29 8.97
C GLY A 113 -0.76 -26.43 7.70
N SER A 114 -1.21 -27.23 6.73
CA SER A 114 -0.50 -27.40 5.45
C SER A 114 -0.52 -26.12 4.60
N ILE A 115 -1.64 -25.40 4.57
CA ILE A 115 -1.76 -24.12 3.88
C ILE A 115 -0.89 -23.06 4.57
N TYR A 116 -1.00 -22.97 5.90
CA TYR A 116 -0.23 -22.02 6.72
C TYR A 116 1.27 -22.28 6.60
N GLY A 117 1.72 -23.53 6.71
CA GLY A 117 3.13 -23.90 6.54
C GLY A 117 3.65 -23.61 5.13
N GLY A 118 2.88 -23.96 4.09
CA GLY A 118 3.23 -23.66 2.71
C GLY A 118 3.39 -22.16 2.45
N TYR A 119 2.46 -21.35 2.95
CA TYR A 119 2.53 -19.89 2.88
C TYR A 119 3.73 -19.35 3.65
N THR A 120 3.79 -19.60 4.96
CA THR A 120 4.80 -18.99 5.84
C THR A 120 6.24 -19.34 5.46
N TRP A 121 6.52 -20.60 5.13
CA TRP A 121 7.87 -21.00 4.72
C TRP A 121 8.18 -20.61 3.27
N GLY A 122 7.18 -20.62 2.39
CA GLY A 122 7.36 -20.23 0.99
C GLY A 122 7.59 -18.72 0.85
N SER A 123 6.96 -17.91 1.70
CA SER A 123 7.13 -16.45 1.71
C SER A 123 8.30 -15.97 2.57
N SER A 124 8.79 -16.80 3.51
CA SER A 124 9.86 -16.43 4.45
C SER A 124 11.09 -15.80 3.80
N PRO A 125 11.61 -16.27 2.63
CA PRO A 125 12.78 -15.64 2.01
C PRO A 125 12.55 -14.20 1.53
N PHE A 126 11.30 -13.77 1.39
CA PHE A 126 10.91 -12.46 0.85
C PHE A 126 10.32 -11.53 1.92
N MET A 127 10.30 -11.97 3.18
CA MET A 127 9.77 -11.21 4.30
C MET A 127 10.87 -10.99 5.34
N LYS A 128 10.83 -9.83 5.98
CA LYS A 128 11.71 -9.49 7.10
C LYS A 128 10.98 -9.65 8.41
N THR A 129 11.68 -10.22 9.39
CA THR A 129 11.19 -10.38 10.75
C THR A 129 11.02 -9.03 11.44
N ALA A 130 10.23 -9.00 12.52
CA ALA A 130 10.09 -7.80 13.34
C ALA A 130 11.43 -7.35 13.94
N ALA A 131 12.31 -8.29 14.28
CA ALA A 131 13.64 -8.00 14.80
C ALA A 131 14.54 -7.34 13.75
N GLU A 132 14.54 -7.83 12.50
CA GLU A 132 15.29 -7.19 11.40
C GLU A 132 14.78 -5.78 11.14
N LYS A 133 13.45 -5.60 11.07
CA LYS A 133 12.84 -4.26 10.91
C LYS A 133 13.20 -3.31 12.07
N ARG A 134 13.29 -3.82 13.29
CA ARG A 134 13.67 -3.06 14.49
C ARG A 134 15.10 -2.53 14.39
N VAL A 135 16.04 -3.32 13.86
CA VAL A 135 17.43 -2.88 13.64
C VAL A 135 17.48 -1.72 12.65
N VAL A 136 16.74 -1.82 11.53
CA VAL A 136 16.66 -0.73 10.54
C VAL A 136 16.00 0.51 11.13
N GLN A 137 14.94 0.32 11.94
CA GLN A 137 14.28 1.41 12.67
C GLN A 137 15.26 2.18 13.56
N GLU A 138 16.03 1.49 14.40
CA GLU A 138 16.97 2.11 15.34
C GLU A 138 18.14 2.79 14.61
N ALA A 139 18.61 2.20 13.50
CA ALA A 139 19.61 2.81 12.65
C ALA A 139 19.11 4.10 11.97
N ALA A 140 17.84 4.10 11.52
CA ALA A 140 17.20 5.27 10.94
C ALA A 140 17.01 6.40 11.96
N GLU A 141 16.50 6.10 13.15
CA GLU A 141 16.33 7.08 14.24
C GLU A 141 17.70 7.69 14.61
N SER A 142 18.74 6.87 14.73
CA SER A 142 20.11 7.32 15.02
C SER A 142 20.72 8.17 13.89
N TYR A 143 20.53 7.78 12.62
CA TYR A 143 20.98 8.53 11.45
C TYR A 143 20.37 9.93 11.41
N LEU A 144 19.05 10.02 11.63
CA LEU A 144 18.32 11.29 11.62
C LEU A 144 18.74 12.19 12.79
N GLU A 145 18.88 11.63 13.99
CA GLU A 145 19.35 12.38 15.16
C GLU A 145 20.77 12.90 14.96
N GLN A 146 21.67 12.09 14.40
CA GLN A 146 23.03 12.54 14.09
C GLN A 146 23.04 13.64 13.02
N LYS A 147 22.21 13.50 11.97
CA LYS A 147 22.17 14.44 10.84
C LYS A 147 21.56 15.78 11.20
N TYR A 148 20.48 15.79 11.99
CA TYR A 148 19.69 16.99 12.27
C TYR A 148 19.84 17.52 13.70
N SER A 149 20.55 16.80 14.57
CA SER A 149 20.76 17.14 15.99
C SER A 149 19.45 17.31 16.78
N GLU A 150 18.45 16.49 16.48
CA GLU A 150 17.16 16.45 17.18
C GLU A 150 16.55 15.04 17.14
N PRO A 151 15.70 14.65 18.10
CA PRO A 151 15.13 13.31 18.13
C PRO A 151 14.04 13.10 17.06
N PHE A 152 14.06 11.91 16.45
CA PHE A 152 13.06 11.47 15.48
C PHE A 152 12.44 10.14 15.89
N LYS A 153 11.20 9.93 15.45
CA LYS A 153 10.49 8.68 15.59
C LYS A 153 10.18 8.09 14.23
N VAL A 154 10.56 6.83 14.02
CA VAL A 154 10.11 6.05 12.88
C VAL A 154 8.79 5.35 13.23
N THR A 155 7.76 5.57 12.43
CA THR A 155 6.40 5.08 12.63
C THR A 155 6.09 3.82 11.80
N GLU A 156 6.69 3.71 10.61
CA GLU A 156 6.48 2.59 9.70
C GLU A 156 7.80 2.09 9.09
N VAL A 157 7.94 0.76 8.99
CA VAL A 157 9.05 0.08 8.30
C VAL A 157 8.49 -0.99 7.37
N SER A 158 8.53 -0.70 6.07
CA SER A 158 8.11 -1.60 5.00
C SER A 158 9.34 -2.13 4.25
N TYR A 159 9.32 -3.40 3.84
CA TYR A 159 10.41 -4.03 3.09
C TYR A 159 9.90 -4.49 1.74
N THR A 160 10.65 -4.17 0.68
CA THR A 160 10.36 -4.60 -0.68
C THR A 160 11.49 -5.49 -1.17
N TRP A 161 11.22 -6.81 -1.20
CA TRP A 161 12.20 -7.82 -1.61
C TRP A 161 12.72 -7.62 -3.04
N ALA A 162 11.88 -7.12 -3.96
CA ALA A 162 12.22 -6.99 -5.38
C ALA A 162 13.37 -6.01 -5.64
N VAL A 163 13.55 -5.04 -4.74
CA VAL A 163 14.62 -4.03 -4.79
C VAL A 163 15.55 -4.13 -3.58
N SER A 164 15.39 -5.17 -2.74
CA SER A 164 16.14 -5.38 -1.51
C SER A 164 16.29 -4.11 -0.65
N SER A 165 15.19 -3.40 -0.45
CA SER A 165 15.20 -2.11 0.27
C SER A 165 14.03 -1.96 1.24
N TYR A 166 14.24 -1.15 2.26
CA TYR A 166 13.21 -0.68 3.17
C TYR A 166 12.76 0.72 2.77
N ASN A 167 11.47 0.96 2.88
CA ASN A 167 10.89 2.30 2.89
C ASN A 167 10.33 2.57 4.29
N LEU A 168 10.71 3.72 4.84
CA LEU A 168 10.42 4.10 6.20
C LEU A 168 9.63 5.42 6.22
N ARG A 169 8.76 5.57 7.21
CA ARG A 169 8.12 6.84 7.57
C ARG A 169 8.61 7.29 8.93
N ALA A 170 8.93 8.56 9.05
CA ALA A 170 9.42 9.16 10.28
C ALA A 170 8.88 10.58 10.46
N HIS A 171 8.93 11.08 11.68
CA HIS A 171 8.68 12.48 12.00
C HIS A 171 9.65 12.94 13.10
N SER A 172 9.88 14.25 13.18
CA SER A 172 10.56 14.84 14.34
C SER A 172 9.65 14.74 15.56
N GLU A 173 10.19 14.51 16.75
CA GLU A 173 9.37 14.55 17.98
C GLU A 173 8.82 15.96 18.25
N GLN A 174 9.47 17.00 17.72
CA GLN A 174 9.03 18.39 17.85
C GLN A 174 7.90 18.77 16.88
N ALA A 175 7.74 18.01 15.79
CA ALA A 175 6.76 18.26 14.74
C ALA A 175 6.14 16.94 14.25
N PRO A 176 5.29 16.29 15.06
CA PRO A 176 4.72 14.97 14.74
C PRO A 176 3.82 14.98 13.51
N ASP A 177 3.23 16.13 13.17
CA ASP A 177 2.40 16.29 11.97
C ASP A 177 3.21 16.34 10.67
N LEU A 178 4.54 16.49 10.75
CA LEU A 178 5.43 16.51 9.59
C LEU A 178 6.04 15.12 9.36
N GLU A 179 5.24 14.21 8.84
CA GLU A 179 5.71 12.87 8.45
C GLU A 179 6.45 12.93 7.10
N PHE A 180 7.63 12.34 7.06
CA PHE A 180 8.48 12.25 5.87
C PHE A 180 8.95 10.82 5.63
N THR A 181 9.42 10.56 4.42
CA THR A 181 9.93 9.24 4.03
C THR A 181 11.45 9.24 3.93
N LEU A 182 12.04 8.07 4.18
CA LEU A 182 13.43 7.75 3.90
C LEU A 182 13.57 6.29 3.47
N ASN A 183 14.67 5.97 2.80
CA ASN A 183 14.94 4.62 2.32
C ASN A 183 16.15 4.03 3.04
N SER A 184 16.17 2.70 3.15
CA SER A 184 17.34 1.95 3.61
C SER A 184 17.60 0.75 2.71
N ASP A 185 18.87 0.40 2.53
CA ASP A 185 19.23 -0.89 1.91
C ASP A 185 19.02 -2.06 2.88
N ASP A 186 19.15 -3.29 2.37
CA ASP A 186 19.15 -4.52 3.19
C ASP A 186 20.55 -4.93 3.66
N GLY A 187 21.46 -3.96 3.78
CA GLY A 187 22.83 -4.16 4.24
C GLY A 187 22.93 -4.37 5.74
N SER A 188 24.12 -4.82 6.19
CA SER A 188 24.47 -4.93 7.60
C SER A 188 25.88 -4.37 7.83
N PRO A 189 26.04 -3.13 8.32
CA PRO A 189 24.96 -2.23 8.78
C PRO A 189 24.10 -1.69 7.61
N PRO A 190 22.83 -1.35 7.87
CA PRO A 190 21.96 -0.75 6.87
C PRO A 190 22.43 0.68 6.54
N THR A 191 22.40 1.03 5.26
CA THR A 191 22.68 2.40 4.79
C THR A 191 21.38 3.16 4.61
N LEU A 192 21.32 4.39 5.11
CA LEU A 192 20.16 5.29 5.00
C LEU A 192 20.37 6.28 3.85
N SER A 193 19.31 6.58 3.12
CA SER A 193 19.34 7.51 1.99
C SER A 193 17.97 8.11 1.69
N ASN A 194 17.97 9.15 0.86
CA ASN A 194 16.75 9.75 0.29
C ASN A 194 15.73 10.16 1.36
N ASP A 195 16.20 10.65 2.51
CA ASP A 195 15.28 11.26 3.46
C ASP A 195 14.74 12.57 2.88
N THR A 196 13.46 12.82 3.11
CA THR A 196 12.72 13.96 2.55
C THR A 196 12.39 15.01 3.61
N TYR A 197 13.06 14.96 4.76
CA TYR A 197 12.72 15.79 5.92
C TYR A 197 12.83 17.29 5.60
N LEU A 198 13.98 17.73 5.09
CA LEU A 198 14.19 19.14 4.76
C LEU A 198 13.23 19.60 3.65
N ASN A 199 12.99 18.76 2.65
CA ASN A 199 12.09 19.10 1.55
C ASN A 199 10.69 19.45 2.04
N LEU A 200 10.19 18.67 3.01
CA LEU A 200 8.89 18.90 3.63
C LEU A 200 8.91 20.04 4.64
N LEU A 201 10.00 20.21 5.40
CA LEU A 201 10.17 21.34 6.32
C LEU A 201 10.14 22.67 5.56
N TRP A 202 10.92 22.78 4.49
CA TRP A 202 10.94 23.96 3.62
C TRP A 202 9.61 24.19 2.92
N GLY A 203 8.95 23.11 2.45
CA GLY A 203 7.59 23.17 1.91
C GLY A 203 6.60 23.79 2.89
N LYS A 204 6.61 23.33 4.15
CA LYS A 204 5.75 23.87 5.21
C LYS A 204 6.05 25.34 5.52
N GLN A 205 7.32 25.72 5.56
CA GLN A 205 7.73 27.12 5.74
C GLN A 205 7.26 28.01 4.58
N LEU A 206 7.37 27.54 3.34
CA LEU A 206 6.85 28.25 2.16
C LEU A 206 5.33 28.34 2.19
N GLU A 207 4.62 27.28 2.57
CA GLU A 207 3.15 27.31 2.74
C GLU A 207 2.73 28.41 3.74
N GLU A 208 3.42 28.53 4.88
CA GLU A 208 3.16 29.59 5.85
C GLU A 208 3.40 30.99 5.28
N GLN A 209 4.41 31.16 4.43
CA GLN A 209 4.70 32.42 3.75
C GLN A 209 3.70 32.74 2.62
N LEU A 210 3.09 31.72 2.01
CA LEU A 210 2.07 31.90 0.97
C LEU A 210 0.73 32.38 1.54
N LYS A 211 0.41 32.07 2.81
CA LYS A 211 -0.90 32.40 3.42
C LYS A 211 -1.32 33.87 3.24
N PRO A 212 -0.51 34.88 3.57
CA PRO A 212 -0.91 36.28 3.39
C PRO A 212 -1.18 36.66 1.94
N LEU A 213 -0.42 36.09 1.00
CA LEU A 213 -0.59 36.33 -0.43
C LEU A 213 -1.89 35.70 -0.95
N LEU A 214 -2.20 34.49 -0.50
CA LEU A 214 -3.46 33.83 -0.85
C LEU A 214 -4.67 34.48 -0.18
N ASP A 215 -4.54 34.96 1.05
CA ASP A 215 -5.60 35.71 1.72
C ASP A 215 -5.91 37.04 1.00
N GLU A 216 -4.89 37.66 0.37
CA GLU A 216 -5.06 38.85 -0.46
C GLU A 216 -5.76 38.54 -1.80
N LEU A 217 -5.29 37.52 -2.53
CA LEU A 217 -5.74 37.24 -3.90
C LEU A 217 -6.98 36.32 -3.98
N TYR A 218 -7.13 35.40 -3.04
CA TYR A 218 -8.16 34.36 -2.98
C TYR A 218 -8.77 34.26 -1.56
N PRO A 219 -9.39 35.34 -1.06
CA PRO A 219 -9.83 35.42 0.34
C PRO A 219 -10.78 34.29 0.71
N ASN A 220 -10.33 33.38 1.58
CA ASN A 220 -11.03 32.16 2.00
C ASN A 220 -11.42 31.21 0.85
N GLN A 221 -10.78 31.31 -0.30
CA GLN A 221 -11.10 30.51 -1.49
C GLN A 221 -9.97 29.56 -1.90
N ALA A 222 -8.75 29.81 -1.44
CA ALA A 222 -7.59 29.01 -1.80
C ALA A 222 -6.92 28.32 -0.61
N PHE A 223 -6.38 27.13 -0.89
CA PHE A 223 -5.49 26.39 0.00
C PHE A 223 -4.20 26.06 -0.74
N ALA A 224 -3.07 26.16 -0.06
CA ALA A 224 -1.77 25.82 -0.62
C ALA A 224 -1.17 24.57 0.02
N GLN A 225 -0.40 23.86 -0.79
CA GLN A 225 0.65 22.95 -0.35
C GLN A 225 1.90 23.27 -1.16
N ALA A 226 3.05 23.22 -0.51
CA ALA A 226 4.32 23.40 -1.18
C ALA A 226 5.29 22.25 -0.90
N TYR A 227 6.12 21.94 -1.89
CA TYR A 227 7.22 21.00 -1.77
C TYR A 227 8.48 21.61 -2.38
N VAL A 228 9.55 21.68 -1.58
CA VAL A 228 10.80 22.33 -1.99
C VAL A 228 11.90 21.29 -2.09
N PHE A 229 12.68 21.36 -3.15
CA PHE A 229 13.83 20.51 -3.39
C PHE A 229 15.08 21.40 -3.53
N SER A 230 16.19 20.95 -2.97
CA SER A 230 17.49 21.63 -3.07
C SER A 230 18.59 20.59 -3.23
N ASP A 231 19.47 20.82 -4.21
CA ASP A 231 20.70 20.04 -4.40
C ASP A 231 21.83 20.46 -3.44
N SER A 232 21.55 21.32 -2.47
CA SER A 232 22.54 21.78 -1.48
C SER A 232 23.07 20.63 -0.63
N GLU A 233 24.40 20.49 -0.57
CA GLU A 233 25.08 19.58 0.37
C GLU A 233 25.11 20.14 1.79
N THR A 234 24.82 21.43 1.96
CA THR A 234 24.79 22.07 3.28
C THR A 234 23.46 21.83 3.98
N LEU A 235 23.54 21.50 5.27
CA LEU A 235 22.39 21.35 6.14
C LEU A 235 21.81 22.73 6.49
N GLU A 236 20.82 23.19 5.71
CA GLU A 236 20.08 24.42 5.98
C GLU A 236 18.62 24.10 6.34
N ARG A 237 18.15 24.53 7.51
CA ARG A 237 16.78 24.26 7.97
C ARG A 237 15.82 25.42 7.69
N ASN A 238 16.35 26.61 7.52
CA ASN A 238 15.59 27.81 7.23
C ASN A 238 15.47 27.99 5.72
N TYR A 239 14.24 27.85 5.24
CA TYR A 239 13.89 28.05 3.84
C TYR A 239 14.39 29.40 3.31
N ASN A 240 14.30 30.51 4.07
CA ASN A 240 14.72 31.83 3.60
C ASN A 240 16.24 31.97 3.41
N SER A 241 17.02 31.08 4.01
CA SER A 241 18.46 31.02 3.83
C SER A 241 18.86 30.22 2.57
N LEU A 242 17.92 29.48 1.97
CA LEU A 242 18.17 28.77 0.73
C LEU A 242 18.46 29.75 -0.42
N GLY A 243 19.39 29.37 -1.30
CA GLY A 243 19.77 30.18 -2.46
C GLY A 243 20.59 31.44 -2.13
N GLN A 244 20.96 31.68 -0.86
CA GLN A 244 21.90 32.74 -0.48
C GLN A 244 23.38 32.33 -0.70
N GLY A 245 23.65 31.03 -0.89
CA GLY A 245 24.97 30.47 -1.22
C GLY A 245 25.17 30.18 -2.71
N ALA A 246 26.38 29.76 -3.08
CA ALA A 246 26.74 29.39 -4.46
C ALA A 246 26.38 27.92 -4.83
N ASP A 247 25.79 27.15 -3.91
CA ASP A 247 25.56 25.72 -4.07
C ASP A 247 24.08 25.36 -4.24
N GLY A 248 23.83 24.50 -5.23
CA GLY A 248 22.57 23.78 -5.44
C GLY A 248 21.49 24.55 -6.20
N ALA A 249 20.84 23.87 -7.15
CA ALA A 249 19.61 24.37 -7.73
C ALA A 249 18.45 24.17 -6.73
N VAL A 250 17.64 25.20 -6.53
CA VAL A 250 16.42 25.13 -5.74
C VAL A 250 15.23 25.02 -6.69
N ARG A 251 14.36 24.04 -6.44
CA ARG A 251 13.07 23.86 -7.15
C ARG A 251 11.93 23.87 -6.16
N GLN A 252 10.86 24.56 -6.51
CA GLN A 252 9.77 24.84 -5.59
C GLN A 252 8.45 24.54 -6.29
N ASN A 253 7.72 23.56 -5.79
CA ASN A 253 6.42 23.19 -6.33
C ASN A 253 5.35 23.79 -5.43
N VAL A 254 4.55 24.71 -5.97
CA VAL A 254 3.40 25.30 -5.29
C VAL A 254 2.13 24.74 -5.93
N SER A 255 1.33 24.03 -5.14
CA SER A 255 0.05 23.50 -5.56
C SER A 255 -1.07 24.22 -4.82
N LEU A 256 -2.05 24.73 -5.57
CA LEU A 256 -3.22 25.40 -5.05
C LEU A 256 -4.49 24.60 -5.34
N ILE A 257 -5.39 24.59 -4.36
CA ILE A 257 -6.80 24.24 -4.52
C ILE A 257 -7.56 25.56 -4.45
N VAL A 258 -8.31 25.91 -5.50
CA VAL A 258 -9.13 27.13 -5.55
C VAL A 258 -10.60 26.77 -5.75
N PHE A 259 -11.46 27.31 -4.90
CA PHE A 259 -12.91 27.15 -5.00
C PHE A 259 -13.53 28.31 -5.77
N ALA A 260 -13.86 28.08 -7.05
CA ALA A 260 -14.41 29.10 -7.94
C ALA A 260 -15.26 28.47 -9.05
N ASP A 261 -16.40 29.10 -9.34
CA ASP A 261 -17.26 28.73 -10.48
C ASP A 261 -16.82 29.49 -11.72
N LEU A 262 -15.84 28.93 -12.43
CA LEU A 262 -15.31 29.52 -13.66
C LEU A 262 -16.26 29.28 -14.85
N THR A 263 -16.37 30.30 -15.68
CA THR A 263 -17.18 30.39 -16.89
C THR A 263 -16.39 31.21 -17.93
N ALA A 264 -16.81 31.16 -19.19
CA ALA A 264 -16.18 32.00 -20.22
C ALA A 264 -16.21 33.51 -19.93
N ALA A 265 -17.15 33.98 -19.09
CA ALA A 265 -17.30 35.41 -18.78
C ALA A 265 -16.31 35.92 -17.72
N ASN A 266 -15.90 35.08 -16.75
CA ASN A 266 -14.99 35.46 -15.67
C ASN A 266 -13.58 34.85 -15.82
N LEU A 267 -13.36 34.00 -16.82
CA LEU A 267 -12.03 33.43 -17.10
C LEU A 267 -10.94 34.49 -17.33
N PRO A 268 -11.16 35.60 -18.06
CA PRO A 268 -10.13 36.62 -18.23
C PRO A 268 -9.72 37.32 -16.92
N GLU A 269 -10.66 37.52 -16.00
CA GLU A 269 -10.36 38.08 -14.67
C GLU A 269 -9.51 37.12 -13.84
N GLU A 270 -9.82 35.82 -13.91
CA GLU A 270 -9.05 34.79 -13.23
C GLU A 270 -7.63 34.66 -13.82
N GLN A 271 -7.46 34.78 -15.14
CA GLN A 271 -6.13 34.81 -15.78
C GLN A 271 -5.27 35.97 -15.27
N GLU A 272 -5.85 37.17 -15.13
CA GLU A 272 -5.14 38.32 -14.55
C GLU A 272 -4.80 38.09 -13.06
N ARG A 273 -5.69 37.46 -12.29
CA ARG A 273 -5.42 37.10 -10.89
C ARG A 273 -4.29 36.09 -10.75
N VAL A 274 -4.23 35.07 -11.62
CA VAL A 274 -3.13 34.11 -11.69
C VAL A 274 -1.83 34.80 -12.09
N LEU A 275 -1.86 35.73 -13.05
CA LEU A 275 -0.69 36.54 -13.40
C LEU A 275 -0.22 37.41 -12.22
N GLU A 276 -1.14 38.00 -11.46
CA GLU A 276 -0.80 38.76 -10.25
C GLU A 276 -0.14 37.87 -9.20
N LEU A 277 -0.68 36.67 -8.96
CA LEU A 277 -0.06 35.66 -8.10
C LEU A 277 1.37 35.37 -8.57
N ILE A 278 1.58 35.08 -9.85
CA ILE A 278 2.89 34.79 -10.43
C ILE A 278 3.87 35.95 -10.21
N ARG A 279 3.43 37.20 -10.38
CA ARG A 279 4.26 38.39 -10.16
C ARG A 279 4.64 38.59 -8.70
N LYS A 280 3.77 38.18 -7.77
CA LYS A 280 3.99 38.32 -6.31
C LYS A 280 4.71 37.12 -5.68
N LEU A 281 4.64 35.93 -6.29
CA LEU A 281 5.32 34.72 -5.79
C LEU A 281 6.81 34.95 -5.47
N PRO A 282 7.61 35.65 -6.32
CA PRO A 282 9.00 35.99 -6.00
C PRO A 282 9.25 36.75 -4.68
N SER A 283 8.23 37.34 -4.06
CA SER A 283 8.36 37.99 -2.75
C SER A 283 8.37 37.02 -1.57
N VAL A 284 7.89 35.79 -1.78
CA VAL A 284 7.82 34.72 -0.78
C VAL A 284 8.62 33.49 -1.21
N THR A 285 9.01 33.41 -2.48
CA THR A 285 9.90 32.36 -2.97
C THR A 285 11.36 32.74 -2.82
N VAL A 286 12.22 31.78 -2.46
CA VAL A 286 13.67 31.97 -2.63
C VAL A 286 14.06 31.93 -4.11
N LYS A 287 15.31 32.27 -4.41
CA LYS A 287 15.83 32.21 -5.77
C LYS A 287 15.90 30.74 -6.24
N GLY A 288 15.16 30.41 -7.30
CA GLY A 288 15.09 29.07 -7.85
C GLY A 288 14.05 28.95 -8.98
N GLU A 289 13.85 27.72 -9.46
CA GLU A 289 12.73 27.39 -10.34
C GLU A 289 11.46 27.25 -9.48
N THR A 290 10.37 27.88 -9.90
CA THR A 290 9.07 27.77 -9.21
C THR A 290 8.03 27.24 -10.18
N ASP A 291 7.52 26.05 -9.87
CA ASP A 291 6.40 25.39 -10.51
C ASP A 291 5.12 25.82 -9.79
N LEU A 292 4.09 26.16 -10.56
CA LEU A 292 2.77 26.52 -10.03
C LEU A 292 1.71 25.62 -10.66
N GLN A 293 0.93 24.96 -9.83
CA GLN A 293 -0.25 24.21 -10.22
C GLN A 293 -1.47 24.76 -9.48
N ILE A 294 -2.58 24.96 -10.18
CA ILE A 294 -3.85 25.38 -9.60
C ILE A 294 -4.94 24.43 -10.10
N ASN A 295 -5.63 23.78 -9.17
CA ASN A 295 -6.81 22.98 -9.47
C ASN A 295 -8.05 23.74 -8.99
N TYR A 296 -9.00 23.94 -9.89
CA TYR A 296 -10.24 24.65 -9.62
C TYR A 296 -11.37 23.67 -9.31
N TYR A 297 -12.12 23.95 -8.25
CA TYR A 297 -13.26 23.16 -7.82
C TYR A 297 -14.51 24.04 -7.68
N PRO A 298 -15.72 23.47 -7.82
CA PRO A 298 -16.97 24.19 -7.60
C PRO A 298 -17.01 24.91 -6.25
N SER A 299 -17.57 26.12 -6.22
CA SER A 299 -17.54 26.97 -5.03
C SER A 299 -18.34 26.40 -3.85
N ASP A 300 -19.35 25.57 -4.12
CA ASP A 300 -20.20 24.91 -3.13
C ASP A 300 -19.47 23.84 -2.30
N LEU A 301 -18.31 23.36 -2.79
CA LEU A 301 -17.43 22.46 -2.05
C LEU A 301 -16.62 23.18 -0.96
N ASN A 302 -16.57 24.52 -0.99
CA ASN A 302 -15.87 25.31 0.03
C ASN A 302 -16.67 25.39 1.33
N THR A 303 -16.60 24.32 2.13
CA THR A 303 -17.28 24.23 3.42
C THR A 303 -16.25 24.13 4.56
N PRO A 304 -16.62 24.46 5.81
CA PRO A 304 -15.74 24.28 6.96
C PRO A 304 -15.25 22.83 7.14
N ASP A 305 -16.06 21.84 6.78
CA ASP A 305 -15.65 20.42 6.81
C ASP A 305 -14.61 20.11 5.73
N THR A 306 -14.82 20.60 4.51
CA THR A 306 -13.84 20.46 3.41
C THR A 306 -12.51 21.13 3.77
N ALA A 307 -12.56 22.37 4.27
CA ALA A 307 -11.37 23.11 4.70
C ALA A 307 -10.58 22.35 5.78
N LYS A 308 -11.28 21.76 6.75
CA LYS A 308 -10.65 20.92 7.78
C LYS A 308 -9.99 19.68 7.19
N LYS A 309 -10.62 19.01 6.22
CA LYS A 309 -10.07 17.81 5.55
C LYS A 309 -8.85 18.15 4.70
N ILE A 310 -8.89 19.25 3.94
CA ILE A 310 -7.73 19.73 3.17
C ILE A 310 -6.54 20.03 4.08
N GLY A 311 -6.79 20.64 5.25
CA GLY A 311 -5.73 20.90 6.23
C GLY A 311 -5.12 19.64 6.87
N GLN A 312 -5.81 18.49 6.80
CA GLN A 312 -5.31 17.19 7.27
C GLN A 312 -4.63 16.40 6.14
N ASP A 313 -5.22 16.46 4.96
CA ASP A 313 -4.77 15.77 3.76
C ASP A 313 -5.09 16.65 2.54
N PHE A 314 -4.08 17.34 2.03
CA PHE A 314 -4.23 18.20 0.86
C PHE A 314 -4.72 17.42 -0.37
N ASP A 315 -4.42 16.12 -0.44
CA ASP A 315 -4.81 15.25 -1.54
C ASP A 315 -6.27 14.77 -1.46
N TYR A 316 -7.00 15.13 -0.39
CA TYR A 316 -8.43 14.83 -0.22
C TYR A 316 -9.26 15.21 -1.46
N MET A 317 -8.90 16.32 -2.13
CA MET A 317 -9.63 16.81 -3.29
C MET A 317 -9.31 16.06 -4.59
N ARG A 318 -8.21 15.28 -4.68
CA ARG A 318 -7.80 14.60 -5.93
C ARG A 318 -8.84 13.61 -6.47
N GLY A 319 -9.73 13.11 -5.61
CA GLY A 319 -10.80 12.19 -6.01
C GLY A 319 -12.10 12.89 -6.46
N LEU A 320 -12.17 14.22 -6.37
CA LEU A 320 -13.34 15.01 -6.72
C LEU A 320 -13.16 15.65 -8.10
N PRO A 321 -14.25 15.89 -8.85
CA PRO A 321 -14.16 16.51 -10.16
C PRO A 321 -13.71 17.97 -10.03
N SER A 322 -12.48 18.24 -10.46
CA SER A 322 -12.02 19.60 -10.76
C SER A 322 -12.76 20.11 -12.00
N THR A 323 -13.11 21.39 -12.04
CA THR A 323 -13.73 22.02 -13.21
C THR A 323 -12.68 22.53 -14.19
N HIS A 324 -11.60 23.10 -13.67
CA HIS A 324 -10.53 23.68 -14.46
C HIS A 324 -9.16 23.42 -13.84
N PHE A 325 -8.12 23.66 -14.62
CA PHE A 325 -6.74 23.40 -14.25
C PHE A 325 -5.77 24.38 -14.92
N PHE A 326 -4.79 24.84 -14.15
CA PHE A 326 -3.62 25.56 -14.62
C PHE A 326 -2.35 24.88 -14.12
N ARG A 327 -1.32 24.79 -14.96
CA ARG A 327 0.01 24.34 -14.56
C ARG A 327 1.10 24.95 -15.41
N GLU A 328 2.11 25.47 -14.73
CA GLU A 328 3.36 25.90 -15.33
C GLU A 328 4.53 25.32 -14.53
N PHE A 329 5.55 24.82 -15.23
CA PHE A 329 6.74 24.23 -14.59
C PHE A 329 7.81 25.27 -14.26
N ASP A 330 7.72 26.47 -14.84
CA ASP A 330 8.61 27.58 -14.51
C ASP A 330 7.91 28.91 -14.77
N ILE A 331 7.35 29.48 -13.71
CA ILE A 331 6.59 30.73 -13.79
C ILE A 331 7.43 31.94 -14.19
N SER A 332 8.77 31.85 -14.16
CA SER A 332 9.64 32.96 -14.56
C SER A 332 9.54 33.29 -16.06
N LYS A 333 8.97 32.39 -16.86
CA LYS A 333 8.75 32.55 -18.29
C LYS A 333 7.46 33.30 -18.63
N MET A 334 6.58 33.52 -17.67
CA MET A 334 5.28 34.14 -17.90
C MET A 334 5.38 35.67 -17.76
N ALA A 335 4.96 36.39 -18.80
CA ALA A 335 5.08 37.85 -18.87
C ALA A 335 3.72 38.57 -18.87
N SER A 336 2.67 37.88 -19.34
CA SER A 336 1.34 38.45 -19.62
C SER A 336 0.21 37.47 -19.28
N ALA A 337 -1.02 37.98 -19.19
CA ALA A 337 -2.20 37.15 -18.93
C ALA A 337 -2.52 36.22 -20.11
N ASP A 338 -2.12 36.61 -21.33
CA ASP A 338 -2.25 35.77 -22.53
C ASP A 338 -1.38 34.50 -22.45
N ASP A 339 -0.35 34.49 -21.60
CA ASP A 339 0.47 33.30 -21.33
C ASP A 339 -0.24 32.31 -20.37
N ILE A 340 -1.33 32.72 -19.73
CA ILE A 340 -2.04 31.93 -18.71
C ILE A 340 -3.13 31.09 -19.36
N GLU A 341 -2.84 29.81 -19.58
CA GLU A 341 -3.82 28.85 -20.13
C GLU A 341 -4.53 28.06 -19.01
N ILE A 342 -5.75 28.47 -18.66
CA ILE A 342 -6.63 27.73 -17.76
C ILE A 342 -7.51 26.80 -18.61
N ARG A 343 -7.42 25.49 -18.38
CA ARG A 343 -8.10 24.45 -19.18
C ARG A 343 -9.28 23.85 -18.43
N GLU A 344 -10.40 23.62 -19.11
CA GLU A 344 -11.53 22.84 -18.61
C GLU A 344 -11.18 21.34 -18.59
N MET A 345 -11.68 20.60 -17.59
CA MET A 345 -11.36 19.17 -17.33
C MET A 345 -12.44 18.19 -17.78
#